data_AF-A0A2V4H076-F1
#
_entry.id   AF-A0A2V4H076-F1
#
_cell.length_a   1.000
_cell.length_b   1.000
_cell.length_c   1.000
_cell.angle_alpha   90.00
_cell.angle_beta   90.00
_cell.angle_gamma   90.00
#
_symmetry.space_group_name_H-M   'P 1'
#
loop_
_entity.id
_entity.type
_entity.pdbx_description
1 polymer ?
#
loop_
_entity_poly.entity_id
_entity_poly.type
_entity_poly.pdbx_seq_one_letter_code
_entity_poly.pdbx_strand_id
1 'polypeptide(L)'
;MKIGAPFAGPVSFPLLVISEYEDIDLHNTCSESSNFDVVLDSITNITKYGMPIMAGVFIDMYSVIGSTESKIIYTVKRGTLADYNARLIASAISGQVVNADPETVMREAGNGKMGLVGNEIALGMKYSDLARKLGIHAASCMIAARDASFKPVLDYYQKGIDFIAKNPDRAAEIISKKSGYYDESTMRNIIGIYQHRLTTSRSDLESSIRIYSIVEPAVYRLKILR
;
A
#
# COMPACT_ATOMS: atom_id res chain seq x y z
N MET A 1 17.07 -5.42 -15.27
CA MET A 1 15.79 -4.72 -15.05
C MET A 1 15.88 -4.12 -13.67
N LYS A 2 16.07 -2.81 -13.57
CA LYS A 2 16.23 -2.12 -12.30
C LYS A 2 14.88 -1.82 -11.67
N ILE A 3 14.59 -2.36 -10.50
CA ILE A 3 13.28 -2.24 -9.84
C ILE A 3 13.40 -1.32 -8.62
N GLY A 4 12.62 -0.26 -8.58
CA GLY A 4 12.50 0.62 -7.41
C GLY A 4 11.26 0.28 -6.59
N ALA A 5 11.40 0.08 -5.29
CA ALA A 5 10.27 -0.01 -4.36
C ALA A 5 10.62 0.60 -2.99
N PRO A 6 9.64 1.10 -2.20
CA PRO A 6 9.90 1.52 -0.83
C PRO A 6 9.99 0.28 0.06
N PHE A 7 11.16 -0.03 0.62
CA PHE A 7 11.35 -1.29 1.38
C PHE A 7 10.55 -1.33 2.69
N ALA A 8 10.20 -0.17 3.24
CA ALA A 8 9.26 -0.06 4.36
C ALA A 8 7.79 -0.18 3.93
N GLY A 9 7.46 -0.10 2.64
CA GLY A 9 6.09 -0.21 2.14
C GLY A 9 5.72 -1.66 1.85
N PRO A 10 4.56 -2.18 2.32
CA PRO A 10 4.14 -3.56 2.07
C PRO A 10 4.10 -4.00 0.60
N VAL A 11 3.95 -3.06 -0.34
CA VAL A 11 4.03 -3.35 -1.78
C VAL A 11 5.38 -3.96 -2.20
N SER A 12 6.47 -3.70 -1.48
CA SER A 12 7.79 -4.27 -1.83
C SER A 12 7.97 -5.70 -1.34
N PHE A 13 7.16 -6.16 -0.37
CA PHE A 13 7.41 -7.39 0.39
C PHE A 13 7.49 -8.65 -0.49
N PRO A 14 6.62 -8.86 -1.49
CA PRO A 14 6.76 -10.00 -2.40
C PRO A 14 8.11 -10.05 -3.11
N LEU A 15 8.64 -8.91 -3.55
CA LEU A 15 9.96 -8.86 -4.21
C LEU A 15 11.11 -8.98 -3.22
N LEU A 16 10.96 -8.43 -2.00
CA LEU A 16 11.97 -8.57 -0.95
C LEU A 16 12.21 -10.04 -0.58
N VAL A 17 11.13 -10.82 -0.40
CA VAL A 17 11.27 -12.24 -0.03
C VAL A 17 11.85 -13.07 -1.16
N ILE A 18 11.46 -12.81 -2.41
CA ILE A 18 11.89 -13.63 -3.53
C ILE A 18 13.31 -13.29 -3.99
N SER A 19 13.79 -12.06 -3.71
CA SER A 19 15.18 -11.65 -3.98
C SER A 19 16.26 -12.42 -3.18
N GLU A 20 15.87 -13.22 -2.18
CA GLU A 20 16.79 -14.16 -1.52
C GLU A 20 17.05 -15.42 -2.35
N TYR A 21 16.20 -15.68 -3.36
CA TYR A 21 16.18 -16.93 -4.13
C TYR A 21 16.35 -16.71 -5.63
N GLU A 22 16.09 -15.50 -6.10
CA GLU A 22 16.14 -15.09 -7.50
C GLU A 22 17.03 -13.83 -7.61
N ASP A 23 17.82 -13.74 -8.67
CA ASP A 23 18.66 -12.56 -8.93
C ASP A 23 17.79 -11.40 -9.44
N ILE A 24 17.34 -10.56 -8.50
CA ILE A 24 16.49 -9.39 -8.77
C ILE A 24 17.23 -8.13 -8.34
N ASP A 25 17.45 -7.24 -9.31
CA ASP A 25 18.05 -5.92 -9.13
C ASP A 25 17.05 -4.95 -8.47
N LEU A 26 16.76 -5.19 -7.19
CA LEU A 26 15.76 -4.49 -6.37
C LEU A 26 16.43 -3.42 -5.49
N HIS A 27 15.91 -2.19 -5.59
CA HIS A 27 16.47 -1.00 -4.95
C HIS A 27 15.48 -0.31 -4.04
N ASN A 28 15.99 0.24 -2.94
CA ASN A 28 15.16 0.92 -1.95
C ASN A 28 14.97 2.40 -2.31
N THR A 29 13.79 2.76 -2.82
CA THR A 29 13.44 4.15 -3.15
C THR A 29 13.36 5.08 -1.94
N CYS A 30 13.35 4.56 -0.71
CA CYS A 30 13.44 5.37 0.50
C CYS A 30 14.84 5.97 0.73
N SER A 31 15.89 5.35 0.18
CA SER A 31 17.30 5.76 0.36
C SER A 31 18.02 6.05 -0.95
N GLU A 32 17.50 5.56 -2.07
CA GLU A 32 18.13 5.67 -3.38
C GLU A 32 17.26 6.50 -4.33
N SER A 33 17.89 7.46 -5.01
CA SER A 33 17.29 8.15 -6.15
C SER A 33 18.01 7.70 -7.42
N SER A 34 17.29 7.01 -8.30
CA SER A 34 17.85 6.56 -9.57
C SER A 34 16.80 6.39 -10.64
N ASN A 35 17.24 6.21 -11.88
CA ASN A 35 16.37 5.82 -12.98
C ASN A 35 16.06 4.33 -12.88
N PHE A 36 14.81 4.00 -12.55
CA PHE A 36 14.31 2.62 -12.52
C PHE A 36 13.63 2.26 -13.85
N ASP A 37 13.58 0.98 -14.16
CA ASP A 37 12.81 0.41 -15.27
C ASP A 37 11.38 0.09 -14.85
N VAL A 38 11.23 -0.38 -13.60
CA VAL A 38 9.98 -0.71 -12.94
C VAL A 38 9.94 -0.03 -11.59
N VAL A 39 8.77 0.49 -11.19
CA VAL A 39 8.55 1.07 -9.87
C VAL A 39 7.30 0.48 -9.23
N LEU A 40 7.40 0.14 -7.94
CA LEU A 40 6.29 -0.26 -7.10
C LEU A 40 6.10 0.78 -6.00
N ASP A 41 4.93 1.39 -5.90
CA ASP A 41 4.64 2.39 -4.86
C ASP A 41 3.12 2.51 -4.66
N SER A 42 2.68 3.28 -3.68
CA SER A 42 1.30 3.76 -3.59
C SER A 42 0.89 4.51 -4.86
N ILE A 43 -0.38 4.40 -5.24
CA ILE A 43 -0.92 5.11 -6.42
C ILE A 43 -0.72 6.62 -6.34
N THR A 44 -0.71 7.19 -5.13
CA THR A 44 -0.53 8.63 -4.93
C THR A 44 0.92 9.07 -5.13
N ASN A 45 1.90 8.17 -4.94
CA ASN A 45 3.31 8.42 -5.25
C ASN A 45 3.71 8.01 -6.66
N ILE A 46 3.06 7.01 -7.26
CA ILE A 46 3.48 6.45 -8.56
C ILE A 46 3.50 7.51 -9.68
N THR A 47 2.68 8.55 -9.54
CA THR A 47 2.60 9.70 -10.45
C THR A 47 3.93 10.45 -10.61
N LYS A 48 4.79 10.44 -9.58
CA LYS A 48 6.09 11.13 -9.55
C LYS A 48 7.09 10.53 -10.54
N TYR A 49 6.92 9.27 -10.92
CA TYR A 49 7.85 8.55 -11.79
C TYR A 49 7.54 8.72 -13.28
N GLY A 50 6.39 9.29 -13.65
CA GLY A 50 6.02 9.55 -15.04
C GLY A 50 5.87 8.29 -15.91
N MET A 51 5.74 7.12 -15.29
CA MET A 51 5.61 5.83 -15.97
C MET A 51 4.14 5.39 -16.07
N PRO A 52 3.74 4.69 -17.14
CA PRO A 52 2.45 4.03 -17.19
C PRO A 52 2.37 2.87 -16.17
N ILE A 53 1.20 2.69 -15.57
CA ILE A 53 0.92 1.57 -14.67
C ILE A 53 0.60 0.31 -15.49
N MET A 54 1.12 -0.84 -15.09
CA MET A 54 0.84 -2.13 -15.75
C MET A 54 0.06 -3.11 -14.86
N ALA A 55 0.12 -2.93 -13.54
CA ALA A 55 -0.63 -3.72 -12.59
C ALA A 55 -0.95 -2.91 -11.32
N GLY A 56 -1.94 -3.39 -10.59
CA GLY A 56 -2.36 -2.86 -9.29
C GLY A 56 -2.25 -3.96 -8.24
N VAL A 57 -2.10 -3.55 -6.98
CA VAL A 57 -2.01 -4.47 -5.85
C VAL A 57 -2.98 -4.03 -4.78
N PHE A 58 -3.87 -4.95 -4.39
CA PHE A 58 -4.67 -4.82 -3.18
C PHE A 58 -3.85 -5.33 -2.00
N ILE A 59 -3.77 -4.52 -0.93
CA ILE A 59 -3.05 -4.85 0.29
C ILE A 59 -3.85 -4.36 1.50
N ASP A 60 -4.16 -5.26 2.43
CA ASP A 60 -4.84 -4.96 3.69
C ASP A 60 -3.85 -4.39 4.72
N MET A 61 -3.29 -3.21 4.43
CA MET A 61 -2.20 -2.60 5.23
C MET A 61 -2.65 -1.64 6.33
N TYR A 62 -3.94 -1.33 6.40
CA TYR A 62 -4.50 -0.36 7.34
C TYR A 62 -5.67 -0.93 8.14
N SER A 63 -5.72 -0.51 9.40
CA SER A 63 -6.78 -0.81 10.36
C SER A 63 -7.56 0.44 10.72
N VAL A 64 -8.88 0.29 10.76
CA VAL A 64 -9.83 1.26 11.30
C VAL A 64 -10.09 0.90 12.76
N ILE A 65 -9.88 1.86 13.64
CA ILE A 65 -10.05 1.73 15.09
C ILE A 65 -11.06 2.77 15.61
N GLY A 66 -11.58 2.57 16.82
CA GLY A 66 -12.60 3.45 17.41
C GLY A 66 -13.97 3.31 16.74
N SER A 67 -14.72 4.41 16.65
CA SER A 67 -16.11 4.40 16.16
C SER A 67 -16.20 4.70 14.66
N THR A 68 -16.74 3.75 13.87
CA THR A 68 -16.99 3.95 12.44
C THR A 68 -18.11 4.93 12.14
N GLU A 69 -18.92 5.28 13.15
CA GLU A 69 -20.00 6.26 13.03
C GLU A 69 -19.49 7.71 13.18
N SER A 70 -18.23 7.90 13.58
CA SER A 70 -17.65 9.22 13.74
C SER A 70 -17.35 9.87 12.39
N LYS A 71 -17.75 11.14 12.24
CA LYS A 71 -17.40 11.97 11.08
C LYS A 71 -16.01 12.61 11.19
N ILE A 72 -15.29 12.40 12.29
CA ILE A 72 -13.92 12.90 12.47
C ILE A 72 -12.98 11.70 12.46
N ILE A 73 -12.02 11.74 11.55
CA ILE A 73 -11.09 10.65 11.27
C ILE A 73 -9.70 11.12 11.61
N TYR A 74 -9.13 10.54 12.66
CA TYR A 74 -7.74 10.73 13.00
C TYR A 74 -6.87 9.77 12.20
N THR A 75 -5.77 10.25 11.65
CA THR A 75 -4.81 9.41 10.94
C THR A 75 -3.40 9.96 11.10
N VAL A 76 -2.42 9.22 10.61
CA VAL A 76 -1.02 9.61 10.68
C VAL A 76 -0.69 10.80 9.76
N LYS A 77 0.60 11.12 9.66
CA LYS A 77 1.14 12.27 8.94
C LYS A 77 0.49 12.50 7.56
N ARG A 78 0.19 13.77 7.27
CA ARG A 78 -0.33 14.24 5.98
C ARG A 78 0.56 13.82 4.82
N GLY A 79 -0.06 13.44 3.70
CA GLY A 79 0.63 12.99 2.48
C GLY A 79 1.07 11.53 2.48
N THR A 80 0.78 10.77 3.54
CA THR A 80 0.90 9.30 3.54
C THR A 80 -0.31 8.66 2.86
N LEU A 81 -0.18 7.41 2.41
CA LEU A 81 -1.33 6.68 1.86
C LEU A 81 -2.45 6.48 2.91
N ALA A 82 -2.12 6.45 4.21
CA ALA A 82 -3.11 6.47 5.28
C ALA A 82 -3.93 7.77 5.27
N ASP A 83 -3.28 8.93 5.14
CA ASP A 83 -3.95 10.22 4.99
C ASP A 83 -4.87 10.26 3.77
N TYR A 84 -4.39 9.81 2.61
CA TYR A 84 -5.23 9.74 1.40
C TYR A 84 -6.45 8.82 1.59
N ASN A 85 -6.28 7.66 2.23
CA ASN A 85 -7.38 6.76 2.56
C ASN A 85 -8.38 7.38 3.54
N ALA A 86 -7.90 8.08 4.57
CA ALA A 86 -8.76 8.81 5.50
C ALA A 86 -9.57 9.91 4.79
N ARG A 87 -8.95 10.62 3.84
CA ARG A 87 -9.62 11.65 3.02
C ARG A 87 -10.67 11.05 2.10
N LEU A 88 -10.47 9.84 1.57
CA LEU A 88 -11.47 9.12 0.80
C LEU A 88 -12.68 8.74 1.66
N ILE A 89 -12.45 8.21 2.87
CA ILE A 89 -13.52 7.94 3.84
C ILE A 89 -14.27 9.23 4.16
N ALA A 90 -13.55 10.31 4.51
CA ALA A 90 -14.15 11.61 4.82
C ALA A 90 -15.00 12.13 3.66
N SER A 91 -14.54 12.00 2.42
CA SER A 91 -15.33 12.38 1.25
C SER A 91 -16.62 11.55 1.11
N ALA A 92 -16.58 10.25 1.43
CA ALA A 92 -17.74 9.36 1.33
C ALA A 92 -18.79 9.62 2.42
N ILE A 93 -18.38 10.03 3.62
CA ILE A 93 -19.28 10.23 4.78
C ILE A 93 -19.55 11.70 5.12
N SER A 94 -19.06 12.64 4.29
CA SER A 94 -19.07 14.08 4.58
C SER A 94 -18.42 14.42 5.94
N GLY A 95 -17.25 13.84 6.17
CA GLY A 95 -16.46 13.98 7.39
C GLY A 95 -15.24 14.89 7.27
N GLN A 96 -14.39 14.87 8.30
CA GLN A 96 -13.15 15.64 8.40
C GLN A 96 -11.98 14.73 8.79
N VAL A 97 -10.79 15.05 8.28
CA VAL A 97 -9.54 14.35 8.62
C VAL A 97 -8.68 15.22 9.52
N VAL A 98 -8.15 14.62 10.58
CA VAL A 98 -7.17 15.24 11.48
C VAL A 98 -5.89 14.39 11.45
N ASN A 99 -4.81 14.95 10.91
CA ASN A 99 -3.51 14.28 10.92
C ASN A 99 -2.82 14.50 12.28
N ALA A 100 -2.33 13.43 12.89
CA ALA A 100 -1.64 13.45 14.18
C ALA A 100 -0.53 12.38 14.24
N ASP A 101 0.16 12.30 15.37
CA ASP A 101 1.04 11.16 15.69
C ASP A 101 0.22 9.90 16.06
N PRO A 102 0.82 8.69 15.99
CA PRO A 102 0.14 7.44 16.31
C PRO A 102 -0.54 7.41 17.69
N GLU A 103 0.11 7.96 18.72
CA GLU A 103 -0.42 7.97 20.09
C GLU A 103 -1.71 8.79 20.21
N THR A 104 -1.74 9.95 19.55
CA THR A 104 -2.92 10.80 19.48
C THR A 104 -4.05 10.13 18.71
N VAL A 105 -3.75 9.44 17.59
CA VAL A 105 -4.78 8.68 16.86
C VAL A 105 -5.41 7.61 17.74
N MET A 106 -4.59 6.87 18.50
CA MET A 106 -5.06 5.84 19.43
C MET A 106 -5.92 6.43 20.56
N ARG A 107 -5.47 7.53 21.17
CA ARG A 107 -6.20 8.24 22.23
C ARG A 107 -7.58 8.71 21.76
N GLU A 108 -7.63 9.39 20.63
CA GLU A 108 -8.89 9.96 20.12
C GLU A 108 -9.85 8.86 19.62
N ALA A 109 -9.32 7.75 19.09
CA ALA A 109 -10.13 6.57 18.81
C ALA A 109 -10.78 6.00 20.07
N GLY A 110 -10.05 5.95 21.20
CA GLY A 110 -10.59 5.60 22.51
C GLY A 110 -11.67 6.56 23.02
N ASN A 111 -11.60 7.83 22.60
CA ASN A 111 -12.60 8.87 22.91
C ASN A 111 -13.80 8.88 21.93
N GLY A 112 -14.01 7.80 21.17
CA GLY A 112 -15.16 7.64 20.29
C GLY A 112 -15.03 8.32 18.92
N LYS A 113 -13.81 8.70 18.51
CA LYS A 113 -13.53 9.12 17.13
C LYS A 113 -13.15 7.92 16.26
N MET A 114 -13.11 8.13 14.95
CA MET A 114 -12.57 7.12 14.04
C MET A 114 -11.05 7.32 13.95
N GLY A 115 -10.29 6.24 14.02
CA GLY A 115 -8.85 6.25 13.73
C GLY A 115 -8.53 5.37 12.52
N LEU A 116 -7.57 5.79 11.70
CA LEU A 116 -7.01 5.00 10.60
C LEU A 116 -5.49 4.97 10.72
N VAL A 117 -4.93 3.78 10.97
CA VAL A 117 -3.50 3.56 11.20
C VAL A 117 -3.00 2.33 10.45
N GLY A 118 -1.68 2.23 10.26
CA GLY A 118 -1.04 1.01 9.77
C GLY A 118 -1.20 -0.14 10.76
N ASN A 119 -1.23 -1.37 10.26
CA ASN A 119 -1.40 -2.57 11.10
C ASN A 119 -0.28 -2.73 12.15
N GLU A 120 0.90 -2.14 11.89
CA GLU A 120 2.02 -2.11 12.84
C GLU A 120 1.78 -1.23 14.07
N ILE A 121 0.81 -0.29 14.01
CA ILE A 121 0.46 0.59 15.13
C ILE A 121 -0.63 -0.06 15.98
N ALA A 122 -1.72 -0.48 15.32
CA ALA A 122 -2.84 -1.15 15.99
C ALA A 122 -3.64 -1.98 14.99
N LEU A 123 -4.24 -3.05 15.50
CA LEU A 123 -5.17 -3.89 14.76
C LEU A 123 -6.61 -3.52 15.09
N GLY A 124 -7.45 -3.50 14.07
CA GLY A 124 -8.87 -3.17 14.17
C GLY A 124 -9.67 -3.76 13.01
N MET A 125 -10.76 -3.09 12.63
CA MET A 125 -11.49 -3.45 11.42
C MET A 125 -10.59 -3.22 10.20
N LYS A 126 -10.53 -4.16 9.25
CA LYS A 126 -9.77 -3.95 8.01
C LYS A 126 -10.30 -2.73 7.26
N TYR A 127 -9.41 -1.84 6.84
CA TYR A 127 -9.79 -0.71 5.97
C TYR A 127 -10.52 -1.18 4.71
N SER A 128 -10.11 -2.31 4.12
CA SER A 128 -10.74 -2.85 2.92
C SER A 128 -12.21 -3.21 3.11
N ASP A 129 -12.60 -3.67 4.30
CA ASP A 129 -14.01 -3.98 4.61
C ASP A 129 -14.85 -2.71 4.65
N LEU A 130 -14.35 -1.65 5.31
CA LEU A 130 -15.03 -0.35 5.33
C LEU A 130 -15.05 0.27 3.92
N ALA A 131 -13.95 0.22 3.20
CA ALA A 131 -13.85 0.75 1.84
C ALA A 131 -14.83 0.06 0.89
N ARG A 132 -15.08 -1.25 1.03
CA ARG A 132 -16.11 -1.97 0.26
C ARG A 132 -17.51 -1.48 0.59
N LYS A 133 -17.83 -1.31 1.88
CA LYS A 133 -19.13 -0.76 2.32
C LYS A 133 -19.40 0.65 1.77
N LEU A 134 -18.35 1.46 1.68
CA LEU A 134 -18.43 2.84 1.18
C LEU A 134 -18.29 2.96 -0.35
N GLY A 135 -18.09 1.86 -1.08
CA GLY A 135 -17.90 1.88 -2.54
C GLY A 135 -16.59 2.53 -3.02
N ILE A 136 -15.59 2.63 -2.13
CA ILE A 136 -14.27 3.22 -2.41
C ILE A 136 -13.14 2.18 -2.40
N HIS A 137 -13.47 0.89 -2.44
CA HIS A 137 -12.48 -0.17 -2.50
C HIS A 137 -11.78 -0.23 -3.86
N ALA A 138 -10.46 -0.06 -3.85
CA ALA A 138 -9.60 -0.09 -5.03
C ALA A 138 -8.18 -0.55 -4.65
N ALA A 139 -7.41 -0.99 -5.65
CA ALA A 139 -5.98 -1.24 -5.47
C ALA A 139 -5.28 0.09 -5.11
N SER A 140 -4.61 0.12 -3.96
CA SER A 140 -3.97 1.31 -3.40
C SER A 140 -2.50 1.45 -3.80
N CYS A 141 -1.91 0.35 -4.25
CA CYS A 141 -0.53 0.27 -4.73
C CYS A 141 -0.49 -0.11 -6.21
N MET A 142 0.53 0.38 -6.92
CA MET A 142 0.69 0.22 -8.35
C MET A 142 2.08 -0.30 -8.69
N ILE A 143 2.14 -1.06 -9.76
CA ILE A 143 3.38 -1.44 -10.44
C ILE A 143 3.39 -0.70 -11.77
N ALA A 144 4.34 0.20 -11.94
CA ALA A 144 4.56 0.98 -13.16
C ALA A 144 5.85 0.54 -13.86
N ALA A 145 5.90 0.66 -15.18
CA ALA A 145 7.07 0.30 -15.96
C ALA A 145 7.25 1.24 -17.14
N ARG A 146 8.49 1.36 -17.64
CA ARG A 146 8.78 2.15 -18.86
C ARG A 146 8.04 1.63 -20.08
N ASP A 147 7.99 0.31 -20.25
CA ASP A 147 7.36 -0.36 -21.39
C ASP A 147 6.95 -1.81 -21.06
N ALA A 148 6.32 -2.47 -22.03
CA ALA A 148 5.73 -3.80 -21.87
C ALA A 148 6.77 -4.94 -21.75
N SER A 149 8.05 -4.70 -22.08
CA SER A 149 9.10 -5.72 -21.95
C SER A 149 9.37 -6.11 -20.49
N PHE A 150 8.97 -5.26 -19.55
CA PHE A 150 9.14 -5.47 -18.11
C PHE A 150 7.98 -6.21 -17.43
N LYS A 151 6.98 -6.69 -18.19
CA LYS A 151 5.90 -7.56 -17.68
C LYS A 151 6.37 -8.79 -16.89
N PRO A 152 7.55 -9.43 -17.15
CA PRO A 152 8.03 -10.55 -16.34
C PRO A 152 8.20 -10.24 -14.84
N VAL A 153 8.26 -8.97 -14.42
CA VAL A 153 8.27 -8.62 -12.99
C VAL A 153 7.01 -9.09 -12.25
N LEU A 154 5.88 -9.20 -12.96
CA LEU A 154 4.61 -9.65 -12.39
C LEU A 154 4.68 -11.11 -11.94
N ASP A 155 5.47 -11.94 -12.64
CA ASP A 155 5.68 -13.34 -12.28
C ASP A 155 6.52 -13.47 -11.00
N TYR A 156 7.59 -12.66 -10.87
CA TYR A 156 8.36 -12.58 -9.62
C TYR A 156 7.49 -12.08 -8.46
N TYR A 157 6.64 -11.08 -8.73
CA TYR A 157 5.72 -10.56 -7.72
C TYR A 157 4.75 -11.64 -7.24
N GLN A 158 4.14 -12.40 -8.17
CA GLN A 158 3.22 -13.47 -7.83
C GLN A 158 3.92 -14.61 -7.06
N LYS A 159 5.13 -15.01 -7.48
CA LYS A 159 5.95 -15.97 -6.71
C LYS A 159 6.20 -15.48 -5.28
N GLY A 160 6.46 -14.20 -5.10
CA GLY A 160 6.64 -13.57 -3.79
C GLY A 160 5.38 -13.62 -2.92
N ILE A 161 4.20 -13.36 -3.50
CA ILE A 161 2.91 -13.52 -2.81
C ILE A 161 2.75 -14.97 -2.32
N ASP A 162 2.96 -15.93 -3.22
CA ASP A 162 2.83 -17.35 -2.91
C ASP A 162 3.83 -17.80 -1.85
N PHE A 163 5.05 -17.24 -1.87
CA PHE A 163 6.06 -17.50 -0.85
C PHE A 163 5.62 -17.02 0.53
N ILE A 164 5.12 -15.78 0.64
CA ILE A 164 4.62 -15.22 1.91
C ILE A 164 3.49 -16.09 2.47
N ALA A 165 2.55 -16.50 1.62
CA ALA A 165 1.42 -17.34 2.02
C ALA A 165 1.86 -18.72 2.56
N LYS A 166 2.89 -19.31 1.96
CA LYS A 166 3.39 -20.65 2.35
C LYS A 166 4.40 -20.61 3.51
N ASN A 167 5.13 -19.51 3.66
CA ASN A 167 6.26 -19.38 4.59
C ASN A 167 6.21 -18.06 5.38
N PRO A 168 5.13 -17.77 6.14
CA PRO A 168 4.93 -16.47 6.78
C PRO A 168 6.05 -16.11 7.76
N ASP A 169 6.55 -17.08 8.52
CA ASP A 169 7.64 -16.88 9.49
C ASP A 169 8.95 -16.48 8.83
N ARG A 170 9.33 -17.22 7.76
CA ARG A 170 10.55 -16.91 7.00
C ARG A 170 10.41 -15.59 6.26
N ALA A 171 9.24 -15.30 5.73
CA ALA A 171 8.97 -14.02 5.08
C ALA A 171 9.09 -12.86 6.07
N ALA A 172 8.60 -13.01 7.30
CA ALA A 172 8.71 -11.99 8.33
C ALA A 172 10.17 -11.68 8.70
N GLU A 173 11.01 -12.71 8.84
CA GLU A 173 12.45 -12.57 9.07
C GLU A 173 13.16 -11.82 7.92
N ILE A 174 12.87 -12.19 6.66
CA ILE A 174 13.49 -11.52 5.50
C ILE A 174 13.07 -10.05 5.45
N ILE A 175 11.78 -9.77 5.62
CA ILE A 175 11.23 -8.41 5.52
C ILE A 175 11.74 -7.55 6.67
N SER A 176 11.78 -8.03 7.92
CA SER A 176 12.31 -7.25 9.05
C SER A 176 13.77 -6.86 8.82
N LYS A 177 14.60 -7.82 8.38
CA LYS A 177 16.01 -7.60 8.07
C LYS A 177 16.23 -6.62 6.92
N LYS A 178 15.47 -6.75 5.82
CA LYS A 178 15.67 -5.93 4.61
C LYS A 178 14.97 -4.57 4.65
N SER A 179 13.82 -4.47 5.33
CA SER A 179 13.04 -3.22 5.36
C SER A 179 13.72 -2.10 6.13
N GLY A 180 14.53 -2.44 7.15
CA GLY A 180 15.11 -1.46 8.06
C GLY A 180 14.07 -0.66 8.86
N TYR A 181 12.82 -1.15 8.92
CA TYR A 181 11.69 -0.44 9.53
C TYR A 181 10.94 -1.30 10.55
N TYR A 182 10.60 -2.55 10.19
CA TYR A 182 9.85 -3.43 11.07
C TYR A 182 10.78 -4.33 11.89
N ASP A 183 10.55 -4.44 13.19
CA ASP A 183 11.11 -5.56 13.94
C ASP A 183 10.42 -6.88 13.55
N GLU A 184 11.10 -7.99 13.79
CA GLU A 184 10.61 -9.31 13.38
C GLU A 184 9.32 -9.71 14.10
N SER A 185 9.16 -9.35 15.38
CA SER A 185 7.98 -9.71 16.16
C SER A 185 6.74 -9.00 15.64
N THR A 186 6.85 -7.70 15.33
CA THR A 186 5.80 -6.92 14.68
C THR A 186 5.46 -7.51 13.31
N MET A 187 6.45 -7.83 12.48
CA MET A 187 6.20 -8.38 11.15
C MET A 187 5.51 -9.75 11.21
N ARG A 188 5.93 -10.66 12.09
CA ARG A 188 5.27 -11.97 12.28
C ARG A 188 3.79 -11.82 12.64
N ASN A 189 3.44 -10.82 13.43
CA ASN A 189 2.06 -10.58 13.84
C ASN A 189 1.16 -10.08 12.70
N ILE A 190 1.71 -9.32 11.75
CA ILE A 190 0.90 -8.59 10.75
C ILE A 190 1.04 -9.14 9.32
N ILE A 191 2.06 -9.96 9.03
CA ILE A 191 2.35 -10.39 7.66
C ILE A 191 1.19 -11.16 7.01
N GLY A 192 0.50 -12.01 7.78
CA GLY A 192 -0.66 -12.77 7.30
C GLY A 192 -1.91 -11.92 7.04
N ILE A 193 -1.93 -10.67 7.52
CA ILE A 193 -3.06 -9.75 7.35
C ILE A 193 -3.03 -9.10 5.98
N TYR A 194 -1.84 -8.79 5.44
CA TYR A 194 -1.69 -7.98 4.23
C TYR A 194 -2.36 -8.56 2.99
N GLN A 195 -2.45 -9.90 2.87
CA GLN A 195 -3.19 -10.61 1.83
C GLN A 195 -3.04 -9.99 0.43
N HIS A 196 -1.78 -9.81 -0.01
CA HIS A 196 -1.47 -9.20 -1.30
C HIS A 196 -2.21 -9.89 -2.43
N ARG A 197 -2.92 -9.10 -3.25
CA ARG A 197 -3.60 -9.59 -4.45
C ARG A 197 -3.25 -8.71 -5.64
N LEU A 198 -2.53 -9.31 -6.59
CA LEU A 198 -2.17 -8.68 -7.85
C LEU A 198 -3.39 -8.61 -8.79
N THR A 199 -3.53 -7.52 -9.53
CA THR A 199 -4.51 -7.39 -10.62
C THR A 199 -3.86 -6.73 -11.84
N THR A 200 -4.13 -7.27 -13.01
CA THR A 200 -3.85 -6.65 -14.32
C THR A 200 -5.15 -6.23 -15.02
N SER A 201 -6.30 -6.37 -14.35
CA SER A 201 -7.59 -6.02 -14.91
C SER A 201 -7.66 -4.52 -15.16
N ARG A 202 -7.93 -4.15 -16.41
CA ARG A 202 -8.10 -2.76 -16.79
C ARG A 202 -9.21 -2.06 -15.97
N SER A 203 -10.30 -2.76 -15.67
CA SER A 203 -11.41 -2.20 -14.87
C SER A 203 -10.98 -1.85 -13.44
N ASP A 204 -10.09 -2.66 -12.85
CA ASP A 204 -9.58 -2.42 -11.51
C ASP A 204 -8.64 -1.21 -11.51
N LEU A 205 -7.74 -1.13 -12.50
CA LEU A 205 -6.81 -0.01 -12.65
C LEU A 205 -7.54 1.31 -12.90
N GLU A 206 -8.52 1.32 -13.80
CA GLU A 206 -9.37 2.49 -14.06
C GLU A 206 -10.18 2.89 -12.82
N SER A 207 -10.65 1.90 -12.04
CA SER A 207 -11.35 2.16 -10.78
C SER A 207 -10.44 2.77 -9.72
N SER A 208 -9.21 2.29 -9.59
CA SER A 208 -8.21 2.90 -8.70
C SER A 208 -7.88 4.34 -9.11
N ILE A 209 -7.67 4.60 -10.39
CA ILE A 209 -7.43 5.97 -10.90
C ILE A 209 -8.61 6.88 -10.53
N ARG A 210 -9.85 6.44 -10.83
CA ARG A 210 -11.07 7.18 -10.54
C ARG A 210 -11.19 7.50 -9.04
N ILE A 211 -11.05 6.50 -8.18
CA ILE A 211 -11.22 6.66 -6.73
C ILE A 211 -10.16 7.60 -6.15
N TYR A 212 -8.87 7.34 -6.40
CA TYR A 212 -7.81 8.13 -5.77
C TYR A 212 -7.66 9.53 -6.38
N SER A 213 -8.16 9.77 -7.61
CA SER A 213 -8.20 11.12 -8.19
C SER A 213 -9.07 12.11 -7.39
N ILE A 214 -9.99 11.63 -6.56
CA ILE A 214 -10.82 12.45 -5.66
C ILE A 214 -9.94 13.21 -4.65
N VAL A 215 -8.85 12.59 -4.19
CA VAL A 215 -7.99 13.14 -3.13
C VAL A 215 -6.58 13.51 -3.61
N GLU A 216 -6.16 12.98 -4.75
CA GLU A 216 -4.89 13.30 -5.43
C GLU A 216 -5.12 13.51 -6.94
N PRO A 217 -5.38 14.75 -7.40
CA PRO A 217 -5.72 15.02 -8.80
C PRO A 217 -4.67 14.56 -9.82
N ALA A 218 -3.39 14.48 -9.42
CA ALA A 218 -2.33 14.00 -10.31
C ALA A 218 -2.56 12.55 -10.77
N VAL A 219 -3.26 11.73 -9.97
CA VAL A 219 -3.59 10.33 -10.30
C VAL A 219 -4.41 10.23 -11.58
N TYR A 220 -5.25 11.21 -11.90
CA TYR A 220 -6.06 11.22 -13.12
C TYR A 220 -5.20 11.15 -14.41
N ARG A 221 -3.94 11.59 -14.35
CA ARG A 221 -3.04 11.60 -15.51
C ARG A 221 -2.30 10.28 -15.71
N LEU A 222 -2.46 9.30 -14.82
CA LEU A 222 -1.85 7.99 -14.98
C LEU A 222 -2.36 7.29 -16.24
N LYS A 223 -1.43 6.75 -17.02
CA LYS A 223 -1.74 5.94 -18.19
C LYS A 223 -1.63 4.47 -17.82
N ILE A 224 -2.52 3.64 -18.36
CA ILE A 224 -2.42 2.19 -18.26
C ILE A 224 -1.60 1.69 -19.46
N LEU A 225 -0.55 0.93 -19.18
CA LEU A 225 0.31 0.29 -20.17
C LEU A 225 -0.52 -0.73 -20.95
N ARG A 226 -0.44 -0.67 -22.28
CA ARG A 226 -1.15 -1.59 -23.18
C ARG A 226 -0.37 -2.90 -23.32
#